data_AF-A0A1B2E8B7-F1
#
_entry.id   AF-A0A1B2E8B7-F1
#
_cell.length_a   1.000
_cell.length_b   1.000
_cell.length_c   1.000
_cell.angle_alpha   90.00
_cell.angle_beta   90.00
_cell.angle_gamma   90.00
#
_symmetry.space_group_name_H-M   'P 1'
#
loop_
_entity.id
_entity.type
_entity.pdbx_description
1 polymer ?
#
loop_
_entity_poly.entity_id
_entity_poly.type
_entity_poly.pdbx_seq_one_letter_code
_entity_poly.pdbx_strand_id
1 'polypeptide(L)'
;MGESIRFSQRCEPPLKAGTYRVQVEQVTNINCRLSSETTDFKVSSERFQLSPEQIYSVYPPREAVGNYAECLPHIVLNRRTLPWERALLKGQSHMPWLALLVFDETESIKLHESTIGKALQPEGGVFVPSLLLEDHEKPEDPCTYVHIPAKLLSEILPYPEALSLLAHGKGVSLDRKVTDASVKDDWFASIVSNRFCLAPDDDSQTIRHTACLVSLEGYEACLSSKQGRSDTLAHVQTARMIVLANWSFSMAKVDFDFGSAFTSLNAAMLSTPYQGSSEQIQKLCKLGYFPINHVVRDGSQVVSWYQSPLLPYEETKAPVKCARFADQLLAYDPDIGMMDIRYSSAWQIGKSMALADQSFAQKLYTWRQSNETLARTSVYQGLLSLHLTSPSNEKRVQDWKEESSIGYSFVKTALAPEGMDPQTKSSGKQILLEQLNDRYKTLLNEVITDARPDGLG
;
A
#
# COMPACT_ATOMS: atom_id res chain seq x y z
N MET A 1 -21.55 -24.38 3.05
CA MET A 1 -21.40 -24.75 4.48
C MET A 1 -20.86 -23.51 5.18
N GLY A 2 -21.48 -23.14 6.29
CA GLY A 2 -21.45 -21.76 6.81
C GLY A 2 -20.09 -21.28 7.31
N GLU A 3 -19.94 -19.96 7.29
CA GLU A 3 -18.88 -19.14 7.88
C GLU A 3 -18.85 -19.30 9.41
N SER A 4 -18.62 -20.50 9.93
CA SER A 4 -18.66 -20.76 11.37
C SER A 4 -17.30 -20.48 12.00
N ILE A 5 -17.23 -19.50 12.90
CA ILE A 5 -16.13 -19.39 13.87
C ILE A 5 -16.31 -20.52 14.89
N ARG A 6 -15.23 -21.27 15.13
CA ARG A 6 -15.18 -22.37 16.10
C ARG A 6 -14.24 -22.00 17.22
N PHE A 7 -14.61 -22.33 18.45
CA PHE A 7 -13.76 -22.16 19.61
C PHE A 7 -13.42 -23.52 20.19
N SER A 8 -12.16 -23.72 20.53
CA SER A 8 -11.70 -24.84 21.32
C SER A 8 -11.08 -24.30 22.59
N GLN A 9 -11.37 -24.91 23.73
CA GLN A 9 -10.72 -24.54 24.99
C GLN A 9 -9.20 -24.78 24.91
N ARG A 10 -8.76 -25.77 24.12
CA ARG A 10 -7.35 -26.12 23.97
C ARG A 10 -7.06 -26.81 22.64
N CYS A 11 -5.82 -26.68 22.18
CA CYS A 11 -5.29 -27.38 21.02
C CYS A 11 -4.07 -28.19 21.48
N GLU A 12 -4.28 -29.43 21.90
CA GLU A 12 -3.19 -30.28 22.39
C GLU A 12 -2.34 -30.78 21.21
N PRO A 13 -1.00 -30.71 21.30
CA PRO A 13 -0.15 -31.30 20.28
C PRO A 13 -0.22 -32.83 20.34
N PRO A 14 -0.10 -33.52 19.20
CA PRO A 14 -0.07 -34.98 19.17
C PRO A 14 1.15 -35.56 19.89
N LEU A 15 2.28 -34.82 19.87
CA LEU A 15 3.49 -35.10 20.62
C LEU A 15 3.92 -33.83 21.34
N LYS A 16 4.16 -33.92 22.65
CA LYS A 16 4.62 -32.80 23.47
C LYS A 16 6.12 -32.58 23.25
N ALA A 17 6.64 -31.44 23.71
CA ALA A 17 8.08 -31.25 23.73
C ALA A 17 8.74 -32.27 24.65
N GLY A 18 9.80 -32.92 24.17
CA GLY A 18 10.50 -33.96 24.92
C GLY A 18 11.28 -34.94 24.05
N THR A 19 11.97 -35.86 24.71
CA THR A 19 12.74 -36.94 24.07
C THR A 19 11.88 -38.19 23.99
N TYR A 20 11.71 -38.72 22.78
CA TYR A 20 10.93 -39.92 22.50
C TYR A 20 11.82 -41.01 21.96
N ARG A 21 11.54 -42.25 22.35
CA ARG A 21 12.17 -43.45 21.82
C ARG A 21 11.18 -44.18 20.93
N VAL A 22 11.50 -44.32 19.65
CA VAL A 22 10.79 -45.22 18.74
C VAL A 22 11.43 -46.58 18.86
N GLN A 23 10.63 -47.58 19.21
CA GLN A 23 11.02 -48.98 19.17
C GLN A 23 10.32 -49.64 17.98
N VAL A 24 11.09 -50.19 17.06
CA VAL A 24 10.59 -50.92 15.89
C VAL A 24 10.70 -52.40 16.19
N GLU A 25 9.56 -53.08 16.28
CA GLU A 25 9.48 -54.52 16.41
C GLU A 25 8.93 -55.12 15.12
N GLN A 26 9.64 -56.08 14.54
CA GLN A 26 9.18 -56.79 13.35
C GLN A 26 8.59 -58.14 13.75
N VAL A 27 7.28 -58.28 13.56
CA VAL A 27 6.57 -59.56 13.76
C VAL A 27 6.55 -60.29 12.42
N THR A 28 7.10 -61.51 12.37
CA THR A 28 7.05 -62.36 11.17
C THR A 28 6.34 -63.67 11.47
N ASN A 29 5.72 -64.27 10.46
CA ASN A 29 5.04 -65.58 10.55
C ASN A 29 6.03 -66.76 10.48
N ILE A 30 7.33 -66.47 10.49
CA ILE A 30 8.42 -67.43 10.43
C ILE A 30 8.96 -67.52 11.86
N ASN A 31 9.38 -68.71 12.32
CA ASN A 31 9.99 -68.94 13.64
C ASN A 31 11.38 -68.28 13.78
N CYS A 32 11.52 -67.01 13.42
CA CYS A 32 12.70 -66.20 13.69
C CYS A 32 12.28 -64.95 14.48
N ARG A 33 13.03 -64.64 15.54
CA ARG A 33 12.83 -63.45 16.35
C ARG A 33 13.85 -62.42 15.88
N LEU A 34 13.39 -61.40 15.17
CA LEU A 34 14.26 -60.31 14.71
C LEU A 34 14.52 -59.36 15.90
N SER A 35 15.73 -58.79 15.95
CA SER A 35 16.10 -57.81 16.97
C SER A 35 15.29 -56.54 16.80
N SER A 36 14.78 -56.01 17.91
CA SER A 36 14.14 -54.70 17.93
C SER A 36 15.19 -53.61 17.75
N GLU A 37 14.94 -52.68 16.84
CA GLU A 37 15.77 -51.48 16.69
C GLU A 37 15.13 -50.31 17.42
N THR A 38 15.94 -49.50 18.10
CA THR A 38 15.48 -48.32 18.81
C THR A 38 16.15 -47.07 18.25
N THR A 39 15.36 -46.03 17.99
CA THR A 39 15.88 -44.72 17.60
C THR A 39 15.24 -43.65 18.46
N ASP A 40 16.07 -42.79 19.04
CA ASP A 40 15.61 -41.66 19.84
C ASP A 40 15.48 -40.42 18.95
N PHE A 41 14.37 -39.68 19.08
CA PHE A 41 14.17 -38.38 18.43
C PHE A 41 13.62 -37.38 19.43
N LYS A 42 13.86 -36.10 19.19
CA LYS A 42 13.47 -35.00 20.09
C LYS A 42 12.47 -34.09 19.41
N VAL A 43 11.42 -33.74 20.13
CA VAL A 43 10.44 -32.73 19.71
C VAL A 43 10.76 -31.43 20.44
N SER A 44 11.17 -30.40 19.69
CA SER A 44 11.50 -29.08 20.22
C SER A 44 10.29 -28.15 20.26
N SER A 45 10.32 -27.21 21.20
CA SER A 45 9.39 -26.08 21.31
C SER A 45 10.20 -24.81 21.46
N GLU A 46 9.68 -23.69 20.96
CA GLU A 46 10.34 -22.39 21.04
C GLU A 46 10.24 -21.82 22.46
N ARG A 47 11.33 -21.85 23.24
CA ARG A 47 11.33 -21.48 24.67
C ARG A 47 11.86 -20.08 24.97
N PHE A 48 12.84 -19.62 24.19
CA PHE A 48 13.58 -18.37 24.45
C PHE A 48 13.37 -17.29 23.38
N GLN A 49 12.95 -17.70 22.18
CA GLN A 49 12.70 -16.81 21.05
C GLN A 49 11.51 -17.33 20.25
N LEU A 50 10.63 -16.43 19.83
CA LEU A 50 9.52 -16.71 18.92
C LEU A 50 9.76 -15.95 17.61
N SER A 51 9.67 -16.63 16.47
CA SER A 51 9.78 -15.95 15.18
C SER A 51 8.60 -14.99 14.98
N PRO A 52 8.81 -13.75 14.48
CA PRO A 52 7.72 -12.82 14.19
C PRO A 52 6.64 -13.39 13.25
N GLU A 53 7.02 -14.31 12.36
CA GLU A 53 6.08 -14.99 11.44
C GLU A 53 5.09 -15.91 12.14
N GLN A 54 5.37 -16.33 13.38
CA GLN A 54 4.42 -17.11 14.17
C GLN A 54 3.31 -16.26 14.78
N ILE A 55 3.47 -14.95 14.80
CA ILE A 55 2.47 -14.01 15.31
C ILE A 55 1.56 -13.62 14.15
N TYR A 56 0.30 -14.02 14.21
CA TYR A 56 -0.71 -13.66 13.22
C TYR A 56 -1.17 -12.22 13.41
N SER A 57 -1.56 -11.87 14.63
CA SER A 57 -2.03 -10.52 14.97
C SER A 57 -1.86 -10.22 16.44
N VAL A 58 -1.76 -8.94 16.78
CA VAL A 58 -1.79 -8.43 18.15
C VAL A 58 -2.88 -7.37 18.28
N TYR A 59 -3.48 -7.31 19.46
CA TYR A 59 -4.42 -6.27 19.83
C TYR A 59 -4.12 -5.79 21.26
N PRO A 60 -4.07 -4.48 21.53
CA PRO A 60 -4.11 -3.38 20.57
C PRO A 60 -2.98 -3.41 19.53
N PRO A 61 -3.15 -2.77 18.36
CA PRO A 61 -2.13 -2.78 17.32
C PRO A 61 -0.83 -2.09 17.77
N ARG A 62 0.30 -2.52 17.20
CA ARG A 62 1.64 -2.00 17.56
C ARG A 62 1.72 -0.50 17.29
N GLU A 63 2.24 0.24 18.26
CA GLU A 63 2.42 1.70 18.22
C GLU A 63 1.14 2.49 17.94
N ALA A 64 -0.03 1.87 18.09
CA ALA A 64 -1.30 2.55 17.88
C ALA A 64 -1.68 3.40 19.08
N VAL A 65 -2.39 4.49 18.81
CA VAL A 65 -2.95 5.41 19.81
C VAL A 65 -4.47 5.32 19.71
N GLY A 66 -5.15 5.05 20.82
CA GLY A 66 -6.61 4.98 20.84
C GLY A 66 -7.17 4.54 22.19
N ASN A 67 -8.49 4.41 22.24
CA ASN A 67 -9.19 3.90 23.41
C ASN A 67 -9.32 2.38 23.32
N TYR A 68 -8.61 1.66 24.18
CA TYR A 68 -8.71 0.19 24.30
C TYR A 68 -9.11 -0.26 25.71
N ALA A 69 -9.75 0.60 26.49
CA ALA A 69 -10.11 0.32 27.89
C ALA A 69 -11.10 -0.85 28.05
N GLU A 70 -11.98 -1.06 27.08
CA GLU A 70 -13.03 -2.10 27.14
C GLU A 70 -12.58 -3.48 26.64
N CYS A 71 -11.38 -3.58 26.06
CA CYS A 71 -10.90 -4.80 25.43
C CYS A 71 -9.62 -5.28 26.10
N LEU A 72 -9.59 -6.54 26.54
CA LEU A 72 -8.36 -7.15 27.03
C LEU A 72 -7.35 -7.30 25.88
N PRO A 73 -6.12 -6.83 26.06
CA PRO A 73 -5.04 -7.10 25.12
C PRO A 73 -4.88 -8.60 24.87
N HIS A 74 -4.65 -8.96 23.61
CA HIS A 74 -4.50 -10.35 23.21
C HIS A 74 -3.56 -10.49 22.01
N ILE A 75 -2.94 -11.67 21.92
CA ILE A 75 -2.08 -12.09 20.82
C ILE A 75 -2.67 -13.34 20.16
N VAL A 76 -2.59 -13.40 18.84
CA VAL A 76 -3.01 -14.55 18.03
C VAL A 76 -1.78 -15.13 17.35
N LEU A 77 -1.58 -16.43 17.52
CA LEU A 77 -0.44 -17.19 17.02
C LEU A 77 -0.90 -18.16 15.92
N ASN A 78 -0.09 -18.27 14.86
CA ASN A 78 -0.28 -19.22 13.77
C ASN A 78 -0.16 -20.67 14.24
N ARG A 79 0.75 -20.94 15.18
CA ARG A 79 0.95 -22.28 15.74
C ARG A 79 -0.08 -22.55 16.84
N ARG A 80 -1.19 -23.21 16.48
CA ARG A 80 -2.31 -23.50 17.40
C ARG A 80 -1.93 -24.28 18.66
N THR A 81 -0.89 -25.10 18.64
CA THR A 81 -0.50 -25.95 19.78
C THR A 81 0.48 -25.28 20.73
N LEU A 82 1.14 -24.19 20.32
CA LEU A 82 2.28 -23.61 21.04
C LEU A 82 2.02 -23.42 22.55
N PRO A 83 0.88 -22.85 23.00
CA PRO A 83 0.65 -22.65 24.43
C PRO A 83 0.58 -23.94 25.25
N TRP A 84 0.29 -25.09 24.63
CA TRP A 84 0.09 -26.39 25.31
C TRP A 84 1.18 -27.42 25.02
N GLU A 85 2.31 -27.01 24.43
CA GLU A 85 3.42 -27.91 24.09
C GLU A 85 4.26 -28.36 25.28
N ARG A 86 4.17 -27.63 26.40
CA ARG A 86 4.95 -27.88 27.61
C ARG A 86 4.04 -27.92 28.82
N ALA A 87 4.33 -28.85 29.74
CA ALA A 87 3.58 -29.02 30.98
C ALA A 87 4.42 -28.49 32.16
N LEU A 88 3.88 -27.51 32.88
CA LEU A 88 4.54 -26.90 34.04
C LEU A 88 4.33 -27.74 35.31
N LEU A 89 3.07 -28.02 35.65
CA LEU A 89 2.69 -28.71 36.88
C LEU A 89 2.30 -30.17 36.59
N LYS A 90 2.85 -31.11 37.36
CA LYS A 90 2.47 -32.52 37.30
C LYS A 90 0.99 -32.67 37.66
N GLY A 91 0.19 -33.22 36.75
CA GLY A 91 -1.26 -33.40 36.92
C GLY A 91 -2.14 -32.29 36.34
N GLN A 92 -1.57 -31.16 35.93
CA GLN A 92 -2.31 -30.07 35.24
C GLN A 92 -1.78 -29.88 33.82
N SER A 93 -1.89 -30.93 33.01
CA SER A 93 -1.36 -30.95 31.64
C SER A 93 -2.05 -30.00 30.67
N HIS A 94 -3.15 -29.37 31.06
CA HIS A 94 -3.98 -28.53 30.19
C HIS A 94 -3.69 -27.03 30.35
N MET A 95 -2.83 -26.68 31.30
CA MET A 95 -2.42 -25.32 31.59
C MET A 95 -1.47 -24.81 30.51
N PRO A 96 -1.70 -23.62 29.93
CA PRO A 96 -0.75 -23.04 29.01
C PRO A 96 0.54 -22.64 29.74
N TRP A 97 1.69 -22.85 29.11
CA TRP A 97 2.99 -22.43 29.66
C TRP A 97 3.35 -20.98 29.33
N LEU A 98 2.49 -20.30 28.56
CA LEU A 98 2.63 -18.92 28.14
C LEU A 98 1.57 -18.03 28.81
N ALA A 99 1.95 -16.80 29.12
CA ALA A 99 1.02 -15.76 29.58
C ALA A 99 1.28 -14.44 28.89
N LEU A 100 0.22 -13.66 28.66
CA LEU A 100 0.33 -12.28 28.19
C LEU A 100 0.21 -11.33 29.38
N LEU A 101 1.30 -10.65 29.72
CA LEU A 101 1.32 -9.64 30.76
C LEU A 101 1.37 -8.25 30.12
N VAL A 102 0.56 -7.34 30.62
CA VAL A 102 0.55 -5.94 30.19
C VAL A 102 1.20 -5.14 31.29
N PHE A 103 1.93 -4.10 30.94
CA PHE A 103 2.59 -3.16 31.84
C PHE A 103 2.28 -1.73 31.44
N ASP A 104 2.10 -0.84 32.41
CA ASP A 104 1.99 0.60 32.15
C ASP A 104 3.34 1.32 32.33
N GLU A 105 3.38 2.60 32.01
CA GLU A 105 4.59 3.43 32.13
C GLU A 105 5.00 3.73 33.58
N THR A 106 4.08 3.61 34.55
CA THR A 106 4.35 3.86 35.97
C THR A 106 5.06 2.68 36.64
N GLU A 107 4.82 1.47 36.14
CA GLU A 107 5.35 0.20 36.66
C GLU A 107 6.85 -0.03 36.38
N SER A 108 7.49 0.86 35.61
CA SER A 108 8.96 0.92 35.43
C SER A 108 9.62 -0.41 35.06
N ILE A 109 9.08 -1.13 34.07
CA ILE A 109 9.68 -2.36 33.55
C ILE A 109 10.91 -2.08 32.66
N LYS A 110 11.88 -2.99 32.67
CA LYS A 110 13.07 -2.93 31.79
C LYS A 110 13.21 -4.20 30.96
N LEU A 111 13.14 -4.05 29.64
CA LEU A 111 13.42 -5.11 28.67
C LEU A 111 14.91 -5.13 28.34
N HIS A 112 15.51 -6.31 28.36
CA HIS A 112 16.91 -6.55 28.06
C HIS A 112 17.03 -7.59 26.94
N GLU A 113 17.63 -7.18 25.82
CA GLU A 113 18.02 -8.08 24.74
C GLU A 113 19.45 -8.58 24.99
N SER A 114 19.62 -9.88 25.17
CA SER A 114 20.93 -10.47 25.47
C SER A 114 20.98 -11.93 25.01
N THR A 115 21.66 -12.80 25.76
CA THR A 115 21.81 -14.23 25.44
C THR A 115 21.20 -15.10 26.53
N ILE A 116 20.86 -16.34 26.19
CA ILE A 116 20.28 -17.32 27.13
C ILE A 116 21.17 -17.50 28.37
N GLY A 117 22.48 -17.59 28.19
CA GLY A 117 23.43 -17.76 29.30
C GLY A 117 23.39 -16.61 30.31
N LYS A 118 23.21 -15.37 29.85
CA LYS A 118 23.04 -14.20 30.74
C LYS A 118 21.65 -14.17 31.36
N ALA A 119 20.62 -14.55 30.60
CA ALA A 119 19.25 -14.59 31.08
C ALA A 119 19.11 -15.54 32.29
N LEU A 120 19.76 -16.70 32.25
CA LEU A 120 19.71 -17.74 33.29
C LEU A 120 20.79 -17.60 34.37
N GLN A 121 21.68 -16.61 34.28
CA GLN A 121 22.72 -16.41 35.28
C GLN A 121 22.08 -15.91 36.60
N PRO A 122 22.34 -16.58 37.75
CA PRO A 122 21.79 -16.17 39.02
C PRO A 122 22.42 -14.84 39.48
N GLU A 123 21.58 -13.92 39.93
CA GLU A 123 21.97 -12.59 40.39
C GLU A 123 21.38 -12.32 41.78
N GLY A 124 22.16 -11.71 42.68
CA GLY A 124 21.73 -11.44 44.04
C GLY A 124 20.53 -10.49 44.09
N GLY A 125 19.44 -10.90 44.75
CA GLY A 125 18.22 -10.11 44.85
C GLY A 125 17.27 -10.22 43.66
N VAL A 126 17.61 -11.00 42.63
CA VAL A 126 16.77 -11.25 41.45
C VAL A 126 16.31 -12.71 41.42
N PHE A 127 15.01 -12.96 41.23
CA PHE A 127 14.51 -14.31 40.97
C PHE A 127 14.78 -14.66 39.51
N VAL A 128 15.57 -15.71 39.30
CA VAL A 128 15.94 -16.22 37.97
C VAL A 128 15.41 -17.65 37.85
N PRO A 129 14.64 -17.98 36.79
CA PRO A 129 14.09 -19.32 36.63
C PRO A 129 15.23 -20.32 36.42
N SER A 130 15.18 -21.42 37.16
CA SER A 130 16.17 -22.50 37.08
C SER A 130 15.85 -23.44 35.91
N LEU A 131 16.15 -22.99 34.68
CA LEU A 131 15.91 -23.78 33.47
C LEU A 131 17.16 -24.57 33.07
N LEU A 132 16.98 -25.85 32.77
CA LEU A 132 17.99 -26.66 32.10
C LEU A 132 17.89 -26.44 30.59
N LEU A 133 19.04 -26.20 29.96
CA LEU A 133 19.14 -26.08 28.51
C LEU A 133 18.97 -27.46 27.88
N GLU A 134 18.19 -27.50 26.81
CA GLU A 134 18.03 -28.65 25.96
C GLU A 134 19.21 -28.73 24.97
N ASP A 135 19.56 -29.93 24.49
CA ASP A 135 20.76 -30.15 23.64
C ASP A 135 20.88 -29.28 22.37
N HIS A 136 19.77 -28.70 21.92
CA HIS A 136 19.71 -27.84 20.74
C HIS A 136 19.80 -26.34 21.06
N GLU A 137 19.82 -25.98 22.35
CA GLU A 137 19.84 -24.61 22.86
C GLU A 137 21.27 -24.28 23.31
N LYS A 138 21.83 -23.19 22.79
CA LYS A 138 23.17 -22.74 23.13
C LYS A 138 23.12 -21.54 24.06
N PRO A 139 24.02 -21.43 25.05
CA PRO A 139 24.08 -20.25 25.93
C PRO A 139 24.27 -18.92 25.17
N GLU A 140 24.81 -18.96 23.97
CA GLU A 140 25.06 -17.80 23.10
C GLU A 140 23.83 -17.38 22.27
N ASP A 141 22.77 -18.20 22.22
CA ASP A 141 21.57 -17.89 21.44
C ASP A 141 20.88 -16.63 22.00
N PRO A 142 20.26 -15.80 21.13
CA PRO A 142 19.64 -14.56 21.52
C PRO A 142 18.39 -14.81 22.38
N CYS A 143 18.22 -14.02 23.43
CA CYS A 143 17.08 -14.10 24.34
C CYS A 143 16.72 -12.70 24.84
N THR A 144 15.42 -12.42 24.92
CA THR A 144 14.89 -11.21 25.55
C THR A 144 14.30 -11.56 26.91
N TYR A 145 14.60 -10.77 27.94
CA TYR A 145 13.99 -10.91 29.26
C TYR A 145 13.59 -9.57 29.84
N VAL A 146 12.62 -9.59 30.76
CA VAL A 146 12.12 -8.42 31.48
C VAL A 146 12.44 -8.53 32.96
N HIS A 147 12.84 -7.42 33.59
CA HIS A 147 12.91 -7.29 35.05
C HIS A 147 11.62 -6.67 35.57
N ILE A 148 10.92 -7.40 36.43
CA ILE A 148 9.63 -7.00 37.02
C ILE A 148 9.80 -6.93 38.54
N PRO A 149 9.34 -5.86 39.23
CA PRO A 149 9.34 -5.82 40.70
C PRO A 149 8.58 -7.01 41.31
N ALA A 150 9.12 -7.65 42.35
CA ALA A 150 8.54 -8.85 42.93
C ALA A 150 7.11 -8.64 43.47
N LYS A 151 6.83 -7.47 44.04
CA LYS A 151 5.48 -7.06 44.48
C LYS A 151 4.50 -7.06 43.30
N LEU A 152 4.89 -6.39 42.22
CA LEU A 152 4.08 -6.27 41.01
C LEU A 152 3.82 -7.65 40.38
N LEU A 153 4.87 -8.48 40.26
CA LEU A 153 4.72 -9.84 39.75
C LEU A 153 3.73 -10.66 40.59
N SER A 154 3.77 -10.51 41.92
CA SER A 154 2.89 -11.27 42.80
C SER A 154 1.40 -10.99 42.58
N GLU A 155 1.08 -9.75 42.19
CA GLU A 155 -0.27 -9.27 41.89
C GLU A 155 -0.70 -9.63 40.47
N ILE A 156 0.20 -9.51 39.49
CA ILE A 156 -0.10 -9.74 38.08
C ILE A 156 -0.10 -11.23 37.71
N LEU A 157 0.66 -12.10 38.37
CA LEU A 157 0.79 -13.49 37.91
C LEU A 157 -0.56 -14.24 38.03
N PRO A 158 -1.13 -14.77 36.94
CA PRO A 158 -2.39 -15.49 37.00
C PRO A 158 -2.25 -16.85 37.72
N TYR A 159 -3.34 -17.36 38.29
CA TYR A 159 -3.40 -18.69 38.90
C TYR A 159 -3.69 -19.77 37.83
N PRO A 160 -3.44 -21.06 38.12
CA PRO A 160 -3.58 -22.13 37.12
C PRO A 160 -4.98 -22.25 36.50
N GLU A 161 -6.03 -22.05 37.31
CA GLU A 161 -7.42 -22.05 36.85
C GLU A 161 -7.69 -20.89 35.89
N ALA A 162 -7.20 -19.68 36.22
CA ALA A 162 -7.31 -18.51 35.36
C ALA A 162 -6.51 -18.68 34.07
N LEU A 163 -5.29 -19.22 34.14
CA LEU A 163 -4.45 -19.46 32.96
C LEU A 163 -5.14 -20.37 31.93
N SER A 164 -5.89 -21.36 32.40
CA SER A 164 -6.68 -22.25 31.53
C SER A 164 -7.82 -21.54 30.79
N LEU A 165 -8.21 -20.33 31.22
CA LEU A 165 -9.22 -19.48 30.58
C LEU A 165 -8.60 -18.38 29.70
N LEU A 166 -7.35 -18.02 29.94
CA LEU A 166 -6.63 -16.96 29.23
C LEU A 166 -6.08 -17.42 27.87
N ALA A 167 -6.07 -18.71 27.58
CA ALA A 167 -5.67 -19.26 26.28
C ALA A 167 -6.77 -20.13 25.67
N HIS A 168 -7.02 -19.97 24.37
CA HIS A 168 -7.99 -20.80 23.65
C HIS A 168 -7.61 -20.93 22.16
N GLY A 169 -8.13 -21.97 21.52
CA GLY A 169 -8.04 -22.17 20.08
C GLY A 169 -9.18 -21.49 19.34
N LYS A 170 -8.88 -20.74 18.28
CA LYS A 170 -9.85 -20.08 17.41
C LYS A 170 -9.74 -20.65 16.00
N GLY A 171 -10.77 -21.34 15.55
CA GLY A 171 -10.89 -21.91 14.21
C GLY A 171 -11.72 -21.00 13.31
N VAL A 172 -11.15 -20.58 12.19
CA VAL A 172 -11.81 -19.70 11.21
C VAL A 172 -11.71 -20.38 9.84
N SER A 173 -12.83 -20.51 9.13
CA SER A 173 -12.78 -20.96 7.74
C SER A 173 -12.07 -19.91 6.88
N LEU A 174 -11.06 -20.37 6.13
CA LEU A 174 -10.29 -19.59 5.17
C LEU A 174 -10.93 -19.55 3.78
N ASP A 175 -12.04 -20.27 3.58
CA ASP A 175 -12.74 -20.31 2.30
C ASP A 175 -13.19 -18.90 1.88
N ARG A 176 -12.86 -18.51 0.64
CA ARG A 176 -13.22 -17.21 0.04
C ARG A 176 -12.69 -16.00 0.81
N LYS A 177 -11.63 -16.15 1.61
CA LYS A 177 -10.94 -15.02 2.26
C LYS A 177 -9.57 -14.81 1.63
N VAL A 178 -9.17 -13.54 1.51
CA VAL A 178 -7.78 -13.20 1.22
C VAL A 178 -6.99 -13.50 2.50
N THR A 179 -6.12 -14.49 2.44
CA THR A 179 -5.28 -14.91 3.57
C THR A 179 -3.83 -14.59 3.27
N ASP A 180 -3.07 -14.17 4.29
CA ASP A 180 -1.63 -14.03 4.18
C ASP A 180 -0.97 -15.39 3.89
N ALA A 181 0.17 -15.36 3.18
CA ALA A 181 0.93 -16.56 2.85
C ALA A 181 1.46 -17.33 4.09
N SER A 182 1.49 -16.68 5.24
CA SER A 182 1.88 -17.28 6.54
C SER A 182 0.80 -18.17 7.14
N VAL A 183 -0.47 -18.02 6.71
CA VAL A 183 -1.60 -18.80 7.22
C VAL A 183 -1.65 -20.15 6.50
N LYS A 184 -1.30 -21.21 7.22
CA LYS A 184 -1.28 -22.59 6.71
C LYS A 184 -2.39 -23.48 7.28
N ASP A 185 -2.98 -23.08 8.41
CA ASP A 185 -3.98 -23.85 9.15
C ASP A 185 -5.19 -22.95 9.43
N ASP A 186 -6.37 -23.56 9.53
CA ASP A 186 -7.64 -22.89 9.85
C ASP A 186 -7.74 -22.53 11.34
N TRP A 187 -6.85 -23.10 12.16
CA TRP A 187 -6.85 -22.96 13.61
C TRP A 187 -5.66 -22.13 14.10
N PHE A 188 -5.97 -21.18 14.98
CA PHE A 188 -5.01 -20.30 15.64
C PHE A 188 -5.08 -20.47 17.16
N ALA A 189 -4.00 -20.13 17.86
CA ALA A 189 -4.01 -19.98 19.31
C ALA A 189 -4.17 -18.51 19.69
N SER A 190 -5.08 -18.19 20.60
CA SER A 190 -5.26 -16.85 21.14
C SER A 190 -4.94 -16.85 22.62
N ILE A 191 -4.10 -15.90 23.05
CA ILE A 191 -3.72 -15.67 24.45
C ILE A 191 -4.16 -14.25 24.82
N VAL A 192 -4.91 -14.14 25.90
CA VAL A 192 -5.49 -12.90 26.42
C VAL A 192 -4.79 -12.49 27.71
N SER A 193 -4.67 -11.19 27.96
CA SER A 193 -4.13 -10.68 29.22
C SER A 193 -5.08 -10.93 30.38
N ASN A 194 -4.54 -10.94 31.59
CA ASN A 194 -5.33 -11.09 32.82
C ASN A 194 -5.86 -9.76 33.38
N ARG A 195 -5.44 -8.62 32.80
CA ARG A 195 -5.77 -7.28 33.27
C ARG A 195 -6.10 -6.34 32.11
N PHE A 196 -6.98 -5.39 32.38
CA PHE A 196 -7.27 -4.27 31.48
C PHE A 196 -6.15 -3.23 31.52
N CYS A 197 -6.09 -2.41 30.48
CA CYS A 197 -5.21 -1.25 30.43
C CYS A 197 -5.79 -0.10 31.27
N LEU A 198 -4.92 0.75 31.79
CA LEU A 198 -5.34 1.96 32.50
C LEU A 198 -5.77 3.02 31.49
N ALA A 199 -6.97 3.56 31.69
CA ALA A 199 -7.45 4.72 30.94
C ALA A 199 -6.86 6.00 31.55
N PRO A 200 -6.40 6.97 30.74
CA PRO A 200 -6.00 8.28 31.26
C PRO A 200 -7.23 9.03 31.80
N ASP A 201 -7.06 9.72 32.94
CA ASP A 201 -8.12 10.54 33.55
C ASP A 201 -8.40 11.80 32.71
N ASP A 202 -7.34 12.40 32.15
CA ASP A 202 -7.38 13.64 31.36
C ASP A 202 -7.31 13.38 29.85
N ASP A 203 -7.99 14.22 29.07
CA ASP A 203 -8.09 14.08 27.60
C ASP A 203 -6.77 14.42 26.89
N SER A 204 -5.88 15.17 27.56
CA SER A 204 -4.58 15.59 27.01
C SER A 204 -3.44 14.59 27.22
N GLN A 205 -3.66 13.58 28.07
CA GLN A 205 -2.64 12.62 28.46
C GLN A 205 -2.82 11.30 27.74
N THR A 206 -1.70 10.72 27.30
CA THR A 206 -1.67 9.36 26.77
C THR A 206 -0.79 8.49 27.63
N ILE A 207 -1.29 7.35 28.10
CA ILE A 207 -0.53 6.41 28.92
C ILE A 207 0.04 5.32 28.02
N ARG A 208 1.37 5.18 27.99
CA ARG A 208 2.01 4.11 27.22
C ARG A 208 1.90 2.78 27.97
N HIS A 209 1.51 1.74 27.24
CA HIS A 209 1.43 0.38 27.72
C HIS A 209 2.36 -0.53 26.90
N THR A 210 2.91 -1.54 27.54
CA THR A 210 3.75 -2.57 26.91
C THR A 210 3.17 -3.94 27.22
N ALA A 211 2.79 -4.70 26.20
CA ALA A 211 2.35 -6.07 26.33
C ALA A 211 3.52 -7.02 26.04
N CYS A 212 3.72 -8.00 26.92
CA CYS A 212 4.80 -8.98 26.90
C CYS A 212 4.23 -10.39 26.99
N LEU A 213 4.46 -11.20 25.96
CA LEU A 213 4.25 -12.64 25.99
C LEU A 213 5.42 -13.28 26.74
N VAL A 214 5.17 -13.80 27.93
CA VAL A 214 6.19 -14.36 28.83
C VAL A 214 6.10 -15.87 28.94
N SER A 215 7.26 -16.51 29.13
CA SER A 215 7.36 -17.91 29.54
C SER A 215 7.17 -18.05 31.04
N LEU A 216 6.32 -19.01 31.45
CA LEU A 216 6.08 -19.37 32.84
C LEU A 216 6.96 -20.53 33.35
N GLU A 217 7.88 -21.03 32.53
CA GLU A 217 8.80 -22.09 32.95
C GLU A 217 9.71 -21.61 34.10
N GLY A 218 9.89 -22.44 35.13
CA GLY A 218 10.68 -22.10 36.32
C GLY A 218 9.91 -21.26 37.35
N TYR A 219 8.65 -20.92 37.09
CA TYR A 219 7.75 -20.20 38.00
C TYR A 219 6.67 -21.11 38.63
N GLU A 220 6.85 -22.43 38.59
CA GLU A 220 5.85 -23.43 39.02
C GLU A 220 5.46 -23.23 40.51
N ALA A 221 6.43 -22.92 41.36
CA ALA A 221 6.21 -22.65 42.79
C ALA A 221 5.34 -21.40 43.03
N CYS A 222 5.47 -20.39 42.16
CA CYS A 222 4.68 -19.16 42.22
C CYS A 222 3.24 -19.34 41.69
N LEU A 223 3.02 -20.38 40.88
CA LEU A 223 1.72 -20.71 40.29
C LEU A 223 0.89 -21.62 41.20
N SER A 224 1.53 -22.53 41.94
CA SER A 224 0.81 -23.58 42.69
C SER A 224 -0.05 -23.07 43.85
N SER A 225 0.38 -22.04 44.59
CA SER A 225 -0.38 -21.51 45.72
C SER A 225 0.00 -20.07 46.04
N LYS A 226 -0.94 -19.32 46.64
CA LYS A 226 -0.70 -17.94 47.09
C LYS A 226 0.45 -17.87 48.11
N GLN A 227 0.52 -18.85 49.01
CA GLN A 227 1.57 -18.95 50.01
C GLN A 227 2.93 -19.25 49.38
N GLY A 228 3.00 -20.22 48.45
CA GLY A 228 4.21 -20.53 47.69
C GLY A 228 4.73 -19.35 46.87
N ARG A 229 3.83 -18.54 46.29
CA ARG A 229 4.18 -17.29 45.61
C ARG A 229 4.79 -16.27 46.56
N SER A 230 4.17 -16.03 47.71
CA SER A 230 4.69 -15.11 48.71
C SER A 230 6.04 -15.56 49.26
N ASP A 231 6.20 -16.85 49.56
CA ASP A 231 7.43 -17.41 50.12
C ASP A 231 8.59 -17.35 49.11
N THR A 232 8.33 -17.66 47.83
CA THR A 232 9.34 -17.64 46.77
C THR A 232 9.80 -16.21 46.45
N LEU A 233 8.89 -15.23 46.52
CA LEU A 233 9.17 -13.84 46.20
C LEU A 233 9.55 -12.97 47.42
N ALA A 234 9.44 -13.47 48.65
CA ALA A 234 9.67 -12.70 49.87
C ALA A 234 11.08 -12.11 50.00
N HIS A 235 12.08 -12.83 49.49
CA HIS A 235 13.50 -12.47 49.61
C HIS A 235 14.06 -11.78 48.36
N VAL A 236 13.20 -11.48 47.38
CA VAL A 236 13.58 -11.04 46.05
C VAL A 236 13.05 -9.63 45.80
N GLN A 237 13.87 -8.77 45.20
CA GLN A 237 13.47 -7.41 44.82
C GLN A 237 12.83 -7.39 43.42
N THR A 238 13.43 -8.10 42.46
CA THR A 238 12.96 -8.17 41.07
C THR A 238 12.95 -9.60 40.57
N ALA A 239 12.04 -9.94 39.68
CA ALA A 239 11.97 -11.24 39.03
C ALA A 239 12.24 -11.08 37.54
N ARG A 240 12.98 -12.03 36.97
CA ARG A 240 13.38 -12.04 35.56
C ARG A 240 12.56 -13.03 34.77
N MET A 241 11.73 -12.55 33.86
CA MET A 241 10.93 -13.41 32.99
C MET A 241 11.43 -13.35 31.55
N ILE A 242 11.45 -14.51 30.88
CA ILE A 242 11.79 -14.60 29.46
C ILE A 242 10.60 -14.11 28.65
N VAL A 243 10.86 -13.24 27.68
CA VAL A 243 9.86 -12.60 26.82
C VAL A 243 10.03 -13.11 25.40
N LEU A 244 8.99 -13.76 24.88
CA LEU A 244 8.98 -14.32 23.52
C LEU A 244 8.56 -13.28 22.48
N ALA A 245 7.61 -12.42 22.85
CA ALA A 245 7.13 -11.33 22.01
C ALA A 245 6.76 -10.14 22.89
N ASN A 246 7.02 -8.92 22.41
CA ASN A 246 6.56 -7.71 23.05
C ASN A 246 6.11 -6.68 22.01
N TRP A 247 5.20 -5.80 22.43
CA TRP A 247 4.83 -4.62 21.65
C TRP A 247 4.31 -3.53 22.58
N SER A 248 4.43 -2.27 22.14
CA SER A 248 3.81 -1.14 22.83
C SER A 248 2.62 -0.56 22.07
N PHE A 249 1.77 0.11 22.83
CA PHE A 249 0.64 0.91 22.33
C PHE A 249 0.33 2.00 23.36
N SER A 250 -0.40 3.03 22.95
CA SER A 250 -0.74 4.16 23.81
C SER A 250 -2.24 4.27 24.00
N MET A 251 -2.66 4.45 25.25
CA MET A 251 -4.05 4.73 25.60
C MET A 251 -4.34 6.21 25.48
N ALA A 252 -5.38 6.56 24.72
CA ALA A 252 -5.96 7.90 24.71
C ALA A 252 -7.44 7.80 25.12
N LYS A 253 -7.94 8.80 25.84
CA LYS A 253 -9.34 8.86 26.28
C LYS A 253 -10.31 9.22 25.15
N VAL A 254 -9.87 10.05 24.22
CA VAL A 254 -10.65 10.37 23.02
C VAL A 254 -10.59 9.17 22.09
N ASP A 255 -11.75 8.73 21.65
CA ASP A 255 -11.87 7.74 20.59
C ASP A 255 -11.21 8.31 19.33
N PHE A 256 -9.98 7.85 19.04
CA PHE A 256 -9.39 7.99 17.72
C PHE A 256 -10.04 6.97 16.79
N ASP A 257 -11.37 7.04 16.69
CA ASP A 257 -12.14 6.18 15.83
C ASP A 257 -12.20 6.78 14.42
N PHE A 258 -12.27 5.91 13.42
CA PHE A 258 -12.35 6.31 12.03
C PHE A 258 -13.56 7.22 11.74
N GLY A 259 -14.71 6.99 12.40
CA GLY A 259 -15.89 7.83 12.27
C GLY A 259 -15.68 9.25 12.78
N SER A 260 -15.10 9.40 13.96
CA SER A 260 -14.72 10.67 14.59
C SER A 260 -13.73 11.45 13.73
N ALA A 261 -12.72 10.77 13.19
CA ALA A 261 -11.80 11.37 12.21
C ALA A 261 -12.54 11.87 10.96
N PHE A 262 -13.53 11.12 10.46
CA PHE A 262 -14.34 11.51 9.31
C PHE A 262 -15.30 12.67 9.60
N THR A 263 -15.86 12.76 10.81
CA THR A 263 -16.71 13.90 11.19
C THR A 263 -15.95 15.22 11.22
N SER A 264 -14.65 15.16 11.52
CA SER A 264 -13.75 16.33 11.50
C SER A 264 -13.23 16.66 10.11
N LEU A 265 -13.51 15.81 9.12
CA LEU A 265 -12.98 15.94 7.77
C LEU A 265 -13.86 16.90 6.96
N ASN A 266 -13.29 18.02 6.54
CA ASN A 266 -13.98 18.95 5.67
C ASN A 266 -14.09 18.37 4.26
N ALA A 267 -15.24 17.77 3.93
CA ALA A 267 -15.54 17.22 2.62
C ALA A 267 -15.90 18.29 1.55
N ALA A 268 -15.63 19.57 1.82
CA ALA A 268 -15.82 20.62 0.84
C ALA A 268 -14.85 20.49 -0.35
N MET A 269 -15.13 21.24 -1.42
CA MET A 269 -14.22 21.36 -2.56
C MET A 269 -12.84 21.82 -2.10
N LEU A 270 -11.79 21.34 -2.78
CA LEU A 270 -10.44 21.86 -2.64
C LEU A 270 -10.44 23.35 -2.97
N SER A 271 -10.52 24.18 -1.94
CA SER A 271 -10.53 25.63 -2.03
C SER A 271 -9.20 26.19 -1.57
N THR A 272 -8.76 27.27 -2.21
CA THR A 272 -7.62 28.03 -1.69
C THR A 272 -8.06 28.97 -0.58
N PRO A 273 -7.36 28.99 0.57
CA PRO A 273 -7.71 29.89 1.66
C PRO A 273 -7.46 31.34 1.21
N TYR A 274 -8.53 32.14 1.15
CA TYR A 274 -8.48 33.55 0.80
C TYR A 274 -8.90 34.41 1.99
N GLN A 275 -8.02 35.34 2.40
CA GLN A 275 -8.21 36.23 3.55
C GLN A 275 -8.52 37.68 3.15
N GLY A 276 -8.70 37.97 1.86
CA GLY A 276 -8.97 39.33 1.37
C GLY A 276 -10.45 39.71 1.37
N SER A 277 -10.74 40.95 0.96
CA SER A 277 -12.07 41.56 1.01
C SER A 277 -12.88 41.48 -0.28
N SER A 278 -12.30 40.99 -1.39
CA SER A 278 -13.02 40.90 -2.68
C SER A 278 -13.91 39.66 -2.74
N GLU A 279 -15.22 39.86 -2.89
CA GLU A 279 -16.21 38.78 -2.99
C GLU A 279 -16.00 37.93 -4.26
N GLN A 280 -15.60 38.54 -5.37
CA GLN A 280 -15.35 37.85 -6.63
C GLN A 280 -14.15 36.90 -6.52
N ILE A 281 -13.06 37.33 -5.89
CA ILE A 281 -11.87 36.50 -5.69
C ILE A 281 -12.19 35.35 -4.73
N GLN A 282 -12.97 35.63 -3.68
CA GLN A 282 -13.41 34.59 -2.75
C GLN A 282 -14.24 33.49 -3.45
N LYS A 283 -15.08 33.86 -4.42
CA LYS A 283 -15.84 32.89 -5.24
C LYS A 283 -14.91 32.02 -6.09
N LEU A 284 -13.91 32.61 -6.75
CA LEU A 284 -12.94 31.85 -7.56
C LEU A 284 -12.10 30.89 -6.71
N CYS A 285 -11.61 31.36 -5.56
CA CYS A 285 -10.86 30.53 -4.61
C CYS A 285 -11.70 29.36 -4.07
N LYS A 286 -13.01 29.56 -3.84
CA LYS A 286 -13.96 28.48 -3.50
C LYS A 286 -14.14 27.47 -4.62
N LEU A 287 -14.06 27.91 -5.88
CA LEU A 287 -14.07 27.02 -7.05
C LEU A 287 -12.73 26.31 -7.28
N GLY A 288 -11.69 26.59 -6.46
CA GLY A 288 -10.38 25.95 -6.56
C GLY A 288 -9.40 26.65 -7.50
N TYR A 289 -9.71 27.89 -7.92
CA TYR A 289 -8.74 28.72 -8.63
C TYR A 289 -7.66 29.22 -7.67
N PHE A 290 -6.43 29.33 -8.18
CA PHE A 290 -5.34 29.97 -7.47
C PHE A 290 -4.44 30.77 -8.40
N PRO A 291 -3.93 31.93 -7.95
CA PRO A 291 -3.07 32.76 -8.77
C PRO A 291 -1.68 32.15 -8.83
N ILE A 292 -1.10 32.09 -10.04
CA ILE A 292 0.30 31.71 -10.24
C ILE A 292 1.04 32.76 -11.04
N ASN A 293 2.34 32.87 -10.77
CA ASN A 293 3.24 33.62 -11.63
C ASN A 293 3.34 32.90 -12.98
N HIS A 294 3.03 33.62 -14.05
CA HIS A 294 3.00 33.12 -15.41
C HIS A 294 3.92 33.97 -16.27
N VAL A 295 4.89 33.33 -16.91
CA VAL A 295 5.76 33.96 -17.90
C VAL A 295 5.16 33.72 -19.28
N VAL A 296 4.70 34.78 -19.92
CA VAL A 296 4.10 34.70 -21.26
C VAL A 296 5.20 34.53 -22.30
N ARG A 297 4.84 34.08 -23.50
CA ARG A 297 5.77 33.80 -24.61
C ARG A 297 6.63 35.00 -25.03
N ASP A 298 6.15 36.22 -24.83
CA ASP A 298 6.90 37.45 -25.09
C ASP A 298 7.95 37.77 -24.00
N GLY A 299 8.03 36.95 -22.95
CA GLY A 299 8.93 37.13 -21.81
C GLY A 299 8.35 38.02 -20.71
N SER A 300 7.14 38.56 -20.90
CA SER A 300 6.46 39.34 -19.85
C SER A 300 6.08 38.44 -18.67
N GLN A 301 6.18 38.98 -17.47
CA GLN A 301 5.78 38.32 -16.23
C GLN A 301 4.42 38.86 -15.80
N VAL A 302 3.42 37.98 -15.79
CA VAL A 302 2.05 38.31 -15.38
C VAL A 302 1.60 37.33 -14.29
N VAL A 303 0.48 37.64 -13.64
CA VAL A 303 -0.22 36.70 -12.76
C VAL A 303 -1.41 36.15 -13.53
N SER A 304 -1.63 34.84 -13.44
CA SER A 304 -2.73 34.16 -14.11
C SER A 304 -3.44 33.20 -13.18
N TRP A 305 -4.73 33.02 -13.42
CA TRP A 305 -5.58 32.06 -12.72
C TRP A 305 -5.30 30.65 -13.23
N TYR A 306 -4.85 29.80 -12.33
CA TYR A 306 -4.75 28.36 -12.58
C TYR A 306 -5.86 27.62 -11.81
N GLN A 307 -6.39 26.58 -12.43
CA GLN A 307 -7.29 25.63 -11.82
C GLN A 307 -6.90 24.22 -12.25
N SER A 308 -7.12 23.24 -11.39
CA SER A 308 -6.90 21.82 -11.73
C SER A 308 -7.75 21.41 -12.95
N PRO A 309 -7.20 20.64 -13.91
CA PRO A 309 -7.97 20.06 -15.01
C PRO A 309 -9.07 19.08 -14.54
N LEU A 310 -8.94 18.55 -13.33
CA LEU A 310 -9.94 17.68 -12.70
C LEU A 310 -10.82 18.52 -11.78
N LEU A 311 -12.00 18.90 -12.29
CA LEU A 311 -12.95 19.74 -11.58
C LEU A 311 -13.84 18.88 -10.66
N PRO A 312 -14.12 19.35 -9.43
CA PRO A 312 -15.06 18.67 -8.52
C PRO A 312 -16.53 19.01 -8.80
N TYR A 313 -16.82 19.70 -9.91
CA TYR A 313 -18.16 20.11 -10.31
C TYR A 313 -18.37 19.95 -11.82
N GLU A 314 -19.63 19.90 -12.24
CA GLU A 314 -19.98 19.82 -13.65
C GLU A 314 -19.89 21.21 -14.30
N GLU A 315 -19.18 21.29 -15.42
CA GLU A 315 -19.06 22.49 -16.23
C GLU A 315 -19.65 22.26 -17.62
N THR A 316 -20.28 23.30 -18.17
CA THR A 316 -20.78 23.28 -19.55
C THR A 316 -19.63 23.07 -20.54
N LYS A 317 -19.68 21.96 -21.29
CA LYS A 317 -18.65 21.62 -22.27
C LYS A 317 -18.69 22.58 -23.45
N ALA A 318 -17.66 23.41 -23.59
CA ALA A 318 -17.43 24.20 -24.79
C ALA A 318 -17.06 23.29 -25.98
N PRO A 319 -17.36 23.68 -27.23
CA PRO A 319 -16.93 22.94 -28.41
C PRO A 319 -15.41 22.82 -28.45
N VAL A 320 -14.92 21.60 -28.67
CA VAL A 320 -13.47 21.30 -28.65
C VAL A 320 -12.79 22.01 -29.82
N LYS A 321 -11.96 23.01 -29.52
CA LYS A 321 -11.07 23.65 -30.49
C LYS A 321 -9.76 22.89 -30.53
N CYS A 322 -9.40 22.36 -31.70
CA CYS A 322 -8.10 21.70 -31.89
C CYS A 322 -6.97 22.74 -31.83
N ALA A 323 -6.33 22.88 -30.67
CA ALA A 323 -5.20 23.77 -30.47
C ALA A 323 -3.88 23.12 -30.92
N ARG A 324 -3.05 23.89 -31.64
CA ARG A 324 -1.71 23.44 -32.09
C ARG A 324 -0.65 23.58 -30.99
N PHE A 325 -0.83 24.56 -30.13
CA PHE A 325 0.04 24.85 -28.98
C PHE A 325 -0.82 25.38 -27.83
N ALA A 326 -0.32 25.23 -26.60
CA ALA A 326 -1.05 25.54 -25.38
C ALA A 326 -1.53 26.99 -25.29
N ASP A 327 -0.73 27.95 -25.76
CA ASP A 327 -1.07 29.38 -25.67
C ASP A 327 -2.35 29.75 -26.45
N GLN A 328 -2.80 28.93 -27.41
CA GLN A 328 -4.08 29.15 -28.11
C GLN A 328 -5.30 28.93 -27.20
N LEU A 329 -5.08 28.36 -26.02
CA LEU A 329 -6.09 28.05 -25.00
C LEU A 329 -5.97 28.96 -23.77
N LEU A 330 -5.17 30.02 -23.84
CA LEU A 330 -5.21 31.10 -22.85
C LEU A 330 -6.52 31.88 -23.05
N ALA A 331 -7.28 32.03 -21.97
CA ALA A 331 -8.47 32.87 -21.93
C ALA A 331 -8.17 34.10 -21.08
N TYR A 332 -8.62 35.29 -21.50
CA TYR A 332 -8.52 36.50 -20.68
C TYR A 332 -9.87 36.82 -20.09
N ASP A 333 -9.92 36.99 -18.77
CA ASP A 333 -11.12 37.42 -18.07
C ASP A 333 -11.07 38.96 -17.89
N PRO A 334 -11.93 39.72 -18.61
CA PRO A 334 -11.92 41.18 -18.55
C PRO A 334 -12.44 41.74 -17.22
N ASP A 335 -13.26 41.00 -16.48
CA ASP A 335 -13.87 41.50 -15.24
C ASP A 335 -12.83 41.51 -14.10
N ILE A 336 -11.90 40.55 -14.12
CA ILE A 336 -10.86 40.40 -13.09
C ILE A 336 -9.49 40.90 -13.58
N GLY A 337 -9.33 41.05 -14.90
CA GLY A 337 -8.11 41.56 -15.51
C GLY A 337 -6.95 40.56 -15.55
N MET A 338 -7.22 39.26 -15.38
CA MET A 338 -6.22 38.19 -15.36
C MET A 338 -6.51 37.11 -16.42
N MET A 339 -5.47 36.40 -16.86
CA MET A 339 -5.64 35.27 -17.76
C MET A 339 -6.05 34.01 -16.98
N ASP A 340 -6.99 33.25 -17.51
CA ASP A 340 -7.26 31.86 -17.12
C ASP A 340 -6.43 30.92 -18.01
N ILE A 341 -5.56 30.14 -17.37
CA ILE A 341 -4.66 29.20 -18.04
C ILE A 341 -5.09 27.73 -17.89
N ARG A 342 -6.26 27.43 -17.31
CA ARG A 342 -6.70 26.05 -17.03
C ARG A 342 -6.60 25.11 -18.23
N TYR A 343 -7.05 25.58 -19.41
CA TYR A 343 -7.05 24.78 -20.63
C TYR A 343 -5.66 24.66 -21.26
N SER A 344 -4.85 25.72 -21.17
CA SER A 344 -3.45 25.70 -21.59
C SER A 344 -2.65 24.68 -20.78
N SER A 345 -2.83 24.68 -19.45
CA SER A 345 -2.20 23.72 -18.56
C SER A 345 -2.68 22.29 -18.80
N ALA A 346 -3.99 22.08 -18.96
CA ALA A 346 -4.54 20.77 -19.28
C ALA A 346 -3.98 20.22 -20.61
N TRP A 347 -3.83 21.07 -21.62
CA TRP A 347 -3.23 20.69 -22.91
C TRP A 347 -1.76 20.27 -22.75
N GLN A 348 -0.97 21.01 -21.96
CA GLN A 348 0.44 20.66 -21.72
C GLN A 348 0.58 19.36 -20.93
N ILE A 349 -0.25 19.13 -19.91
CA ILE A 349 -0.28 17.89 -19.16
C ILE A 349 -0.63 16.72 -20.08
N GLY A 350 -1.70 16.86 -20.88
CA GLY A 350 -2.10 15.85 -21.85
C GLY A 350 -1.01 15.54 -22.88
N LYS A 351 -0.30 16.56 -23.38
CA LYS A 351 0.87 16.40 -24.25
C LYS A 351 2.00 15.62 -23.56
N SER A 352 2.33 15.97 -22.32
CA SER A 352 3.38 15.28 -21.56
C SER A 352 3.02 13.83 -21.29
N MET A 353 1.77 13.54 -20.92
CA MET A 353 1.28 12.17 -20.75
C MET A 353 1.31 11.38 -22.06
N ALA A 354 0.89 12.00 -23.17
CA ALA A 354 0.94 11.41 -24.50
C ALA A 354 2.36 11.10 -24.96
N LEU A 355 3.35 11.95 -24.63
CA LEU A 355 4.75 11.73 -24.96
C LEU A 355 5.42 10.68 -24.06
N ALA A 356 4.93 10.51 -22.83
CA ALA A 356 5.41 9.48 -21.92
C ALA A 356 5.02 8.06 -22.38
N ASP A 357 3.86 7.91 -23.04
CA ASP A 357 3.45 6.64 -23.66
C ASP A 357 3.97 6.53 -25.10
N GLN A 358 5.06 5.77 -25.27
CA GLN A 358 5.70 5.54 -26.56
C GLN A 358 4.73 4.91 -27.59
N SER A 359 3.86 4.01 -27.15
CA SER A 359 2.94 3.29 -28.04
C SER A 359 1.87 4.22 -28.61
N PHE A 360 1.36 5.12 -27.76
CA PHE A 360 0.41 6.15 -28.15
C PHE A 360 1.05 7.15 -29.11
N ALA A 361 2.25 7.64 -28.79
CA ALA A 361 2.96 8.63 -29.60
C ALA A 361 3.24 8.12 -31.04
N GLN A 362 3.65 6.85 -31.19
CA GLN A 362 3.88 6.23 -32.50
C GLN A 362 2.60 6.16 -33.33
N LYS A 363 1.50 5.67 -32.74
CA LYS A 363 0.20 5.60 -33.44
C LYS A 363 -0.30 6.97 -33.85
N LEU A 364 -0.18 7.96 -32.97
CA LEU A 364 -0.57 9.34 -33.27
C LEU A 364 0.26 9.95 -34.41
N TYR A 365 1.57 9.67 -34.44
CA TYR A 365 2.44 10.13 -35.51
C TYR A 365 2.06 9.52 -36.86
N THR A 366 1.88 8.19 -36.93
CA THR A 366 1.44 7.51 -38.15
C THR A 366 0.10 8.05 -38.63
N TRP A 367 -0.87 8.23 -37.73
CA TRP A 367 -2.17 8.81 -38.07
C TRP A 367 -2.05 10.23 -38.65
N ARG A 368 -1.20 11.10 -38.05
CA ARG A 368 -0.94 12.45 -38.57
C ARG A 368 -0.34 12.41 -39.97
N GLN A 369 0.65 11.55 -40.20
CA GLN A 369 1.31 11.42 -41.49
C GLN A 369 0.33 10.93 -42.57
N SER A 370 -0.49 9.91 -42.27
CA SER A 370 -1.53 9.43 -43.19
C SER A 370 -2.53 10.52 -43.54
N ASN A 371 -3.00 11.29 -42.56
CA ASN A 371 -3.93 12.39 -42.80
C ASN A 371 -3.30 13.55 -43.59
N GLU A 372 -2.04 13.87 -43.34
CA GLU A 372 -1.34 14.90 -44.11
C GLU A 372 -1.19 14.48 -45.58
N THR A 373 -0.80 13.23 -45.82
CA THR A 373 -0.73 12.68 -47.18
C THR A 373 -2.09 12.70 -47.86
N LEU A 374 -3.16 12.25 -47.18
CA LEU A 374 -4.52 12.28 -47.72
C LEU A 374 -4.98 13.71 -48.06
N ALA A 375 -4.76 14.66 -47.16
CA ALA A 375 -5.10 16.06 -47.39
C ALA A 375 -4.32 16.64 -48.58
N ARG A 376 -3.00 16.40 -48.65
CA ARG A 376 -2.16 16.81 -49.78
C ARG A 376 -2.66 16.19 -51.08
N THR A 377 -2.91 14.88 -51.12
CA THR A 377 -3.42 14.18 -52.30
C THR A 377 -4.77 14.72 -52.74
N SER A 378 -5.69 15.01 -51.81
CA SER A 378 -6.99 15.60 -52.16
C SER A 378 -6.86 17.00 -52.78
N VAL A 379 -5.93 17.83 -52.28
CA VAL A 379 -5.66 19.15 -52.84
C VAL A 379 -5.02 19.02 -54.22
N TYR A 380 -4.04 18.11 -54.38
CA TYR A 380 -3.43 17.84 -55.68
C TYR A 380 -4.44 17.32 -56.71
N GLN A 381 -5.32 16.39 -56.33
CA GLN A 381 -6.38 15.89 -57.20
C GLN A 381 -7.38 16.99 -57.57
N GLY A 382 -7.72 17.89 -56.63
CA GLY A 382 -8.57 19.05 -56.91
C GLY A 382 -7.92 20.03 -57.90
N LEU A 383 -6.62 20.31 -57.76
CA LEU A 383 -5.88 21.17 -58.69
C LEU A 383 -5.71 20.52 -60.07
N LEU A 384 -5.43 19.21 -60.10
CA LEU A 384 -5.34 18.42 -61.34
C LEU A 384 -6.69 18.36 -62.06
N SER A 385 -7.79 18.15 -61.35
CA SER A 385 -9.12 18.15 -61.96
C SER A 385 -9.45 19.53 -62.55
N LEU A 386 -9.18 20.63 -61.82
CA LEU A 386 -9.30 22.00 -62.33
C LEU A 386 -8.46 22.27 -63.59
N HIS A 387 -7.25 21.70 -63.68
CA HIS A 387 -6.40 21.81 -64.87
C HIS A 387 -6.89 20.95 -66.04
N LEU A 388 -7.44 19.77 -65.77
CA LEU A 388 -7.97 18.87 -66.80
C LEU A 388 -9.36 19.32 -67.29
N THR A 389 -10.15 20.05 -66.49
CA THR A 389 -11.52 20.47 -66.83
C THR A 389 -11.63 21.89 -67.40
N SER A 390 -10.59 22.45 -68.04
CA SER A 390 -10.69 23.74 -68.73
C SER A 390 -9.98 23.76 -70.09
N PRO A 391 -10.65 24.04 -71.22
CA PRO A 391 -12.04 23.78 -71.59
C PRO A 391 -12.13 22.73 -72.73
N SER A 392 -12.76 21.59 -72.46
CA SER A 392 -13.53 20.83 -73.46
C SER A 392 -14.28 19.69 -72.77
N ASN A 393 -15.18 20.04 -71.85
CA ASN A 393 -16.48 19.40 -71.69
C ASN A 393 -17.10 19.86 -70.36
N GLU A 394 -18.08 20.75 -70.49
CA GLU A 394 -19.07 20.97 -69.45
C GLU A 394 -19.82 19.66 -69.18
N LYS A 395 -20.11 19.43 -67.89
CA LYS A 395 -20.96 18.38 -67.30
C LYS A 395 -20.23 17.12 -66.83
N ARG A 396 -19.85 17.12 -65.55
CA ARG A 396 -20.38 16.21 -64.51
C ARG A 396 -19.65 16.42 -63.18
N VAL A 397 -20.31 17.12 -62.25
CA VAL A 397 -20.05 16.98 -60.80
C VAL A 397 -21.42 16.90 -60.11
N GLN A 398 -22.12 15.80 -60.37
CA GLN A 398 -23.16 15.28 -59.50
C GLN A 398 -22.77 13.82 -59.28
N ASP A 399 -22.58 13.44 -58.01
CA ASP A 399 -22.43 12.06 -57.49
C ASP A 399 -21.16 11.82 -56.65
N TRP A 400 -20.85 12.72 -55.71
CA TRP A 400 -19.94 12.37 -54.60
C TRP A 400 -20.69 12.69 -53.30
N LYS A 401 -21.55 11.76 -52.89
CA LYS A 401 -22.20 11.74 -51.58
C LYS A 401 -21.28 11.04 -50.58
N GLU A 402 -21.17 11.68 -49.42
CA GLU A 402 -20.75 11.14 -48.12
C GLU A 402 -19.28 10.78 -47.95
N GLU A 403 -18.54 11.66 -47.27
CA GLU A 403 -17.72 11.25 -46.12
C GLU A 403 -17.37 12.46 -45.24
N SER A 404 -17.66 12.35 -43.95
CA SER A 404 -17.44 13.32 -42.89
C SER A 404 -15.94 13.44 -42.53
N SER A 405 -15.11 13.74 -43.52
CA SER A 405 -13.69 14.04 -43.31
C SER A 405 -13.48 15.55 -43.16
N ILE A 406 -12.75 15.97 -42.14
CA ILE A 406 -12.31 17.36 -41.93
C ILE A 406 -11.49 17.88 -43.14
N GLY A 407 -10.88 16.97 -43.93
CA GLY A 407 -10.22 17.34 -45.18
C GLY A 407 -11.21 17.87 -46.24
N TYR A 408 -12.41 17.30 -46.32
CA TYR A 408 -13.44 17.72 -47.27
C TYR A 408 -13.96 19.13 -46.98
N SER A 409 -14.16 19.47 -45.70
CA SER A 409 -14.58 20.82 -45.31
C SER A 409 -13.48 21.85 -45.60
N PHE A 410 -12.21 21.53 -45.38
CA PHE A 410 -11.08 22.41 -45.70
C PHE A 410 -10.98 22.72 -47.20
N VAL A 411 -11.14 21.69 -48.05
CA VAL A 411 -11.16 21.85 -49.51
C VAL A 411 -12.36 22.68 -49.96
N LYS A 412 -13.53 22.51 -49.34
CA LYS A 412 -14.73 23.29 -49.66
C LYS A 412 -14.59 24.78 -49.31
N THR A 413 -13.90 25.10 -48.21
CA THR A 413 -13.62 26.49 -47.80
C THR A 413 -12.58 27.15 -48.70
N ALA A 414 -11.57 26.40 -49.17
CA ALA A 414 -10.56 26.91 -50.11
C ALA A 414 -11.10 27.14 -51.53
N LEU A 415 -12.23 26.51 -51.88
CA LEU A 415 -12.91 26.65 -53.19
C LEU A 415 -13.94 27.80 -53.22
N ALA A 416 -14.14 28.54 -52.13
CA ALA A 416 -15.02 29.70 -52.12
C ALA A 416 -14.35 30.87 -52.89
N PRO A 417 -14.97 31.43 -53.95
CA PRO A 417 -14.38 32.53 -54.70
C PRO A 417 -14.52 33.85 -53.92
N GLU A 418 -13.42 34.33 -53.33
CA GLU A 418 -13.30 35.75 -52.95
C GLU A 418 -12.91 36.57 -54.18
N GLY A 419 -13.64 37.67 -54.41
CA GLY A 419 -13.58 38.45 -55.65
C GLY A 419 -12.26 39.20 -55.86
N MET A 420 -11.65 39.03 -57.04
CA MET A 420 -10.69 39.98 -57.61
C MET A 420 -10.49 39.81 -59.14
N ASP A 421 -10.11 40.92 -59.79
CA ASP A 421 -10.23 41.28 -61.22
C ASP A 421 -9.49 40.36 -62.25
N PRO A 422 -9.96 40.22 -63.52
CA PRO A 422 -9.48 39.19 -64.46
C PRO A 422 -8.15 39.43 -65.22
N GLN A 423 -7.47 40.58 -65.07
CA GLN A 423 -6.38 40.95 -65.99
C GLN A 423 -4.95 40.51 -65.58
N THR A 424 -4.75 39.92 -64.40
CA THR A 424 -3.43 39.43 -63.94
C THR A 424 -3.17 37.94 -64.25
N LYS A 425 -4.02 37.29 -65.06
CA LYS A 425 -3.98 35.84 -65.30
C LYS A 425 -2.79 35.30 -66.10
N SER A 426 -2.02 36.11 -66.83
CA SER A 426 -0.92 35.59 -67.68
C SER A 426 0.42 35.51 -66.96
N SER A 427 0.74 36.45 -66.06
CA SER A 427 2.05 36.51 -65.39
C SER A 427 2.18 35.46 -64.27
N GLY A 428 1.14 35.32 -63.43
CA GLY A 428 1.15 34.34 -62.34
C GLY A 428 1.22 32.89 -62.83
N LYS A 429 0.61 32.59 -63.99
CA LYS A 429 0.64 31.25 -64.61
C LYS A 429 2.02 30.87 -65.12
N GLN A 430 2.76 31.81 -65.72
CA GLN A 430 4.13 31.57 -66.19
C GLN A 430 5.10 31.39 -65.02
N ILE A 431 4.97 32.20 -63.96
CA ILE A 431 5.79 32.08 -62.75
C ILE A 431 5.56 30.72 -62.06
N LEU A 432 4.30 30.28 -61.98
CA LEU A 432 3.97 28.96 -61.42
C LEU A 432 4.49 27.80 -62.27
N LEU A 433 4.51 27.95 -63.61
CA LEU A 433 5.06 26.96 -64.53
C LEU A 433 6.59 26.86 -64.41
N GLU A 434 7.30 27.97 -64.26
CA GLU A 434 8.75 27.98 -64.01
C GLU A 434 9.07 27.35 -62.65
N GLN A 435 8.35 27.73 -61.59
CA GLN A 435 8.54 27.16 -60.25
C GLN A 435 8.24 25.65 -60.20
N LEU A 436 7.23 25.19 -60.95
CA LEU A 436 6.92 23.76 -61.06
C LEU A 436 7.98 23.01 -61.86
N ASN A 437 8.51 23.58 -62.94
CA ASN A 437 9.59 22.97 -63.72
C ASN A 437 10.90 22.86 -62.93
N ASP A 438 11.25 23.90 -62.16
CA ASP A 438 12.44 23.87 -61.31
C ASP A 438 12.31 22.86 -60.17
N ARG A 439 11.10 22.71 -59.61
CA ARG A 439 10.79 21.67 -58.62
C ARG A 439 10.81 20.27 -59.22
N TYR A 440 10.40 20.11 -60.48
CA TYR A 440 10.46 18.84 -61.20
C TYR A 440 11.91 18.41 -61.48
N LYS A 441 12.80 19.36 -61.81
CA LYS A 441 14.23 19.11 -61.98
C LYS A 441 14.94 18.72 -60.67
N THR A 442 14.56 19.34 -59.56
CA THR A 442 15.11 18.99 -58.24
C THR A 442 14.70 17.57 -57.82
N LEU A 443 13.41 17.22 -57.99
CA LEU A 443 12.91 15.88 -57.71
C LEU A 443 13.54 14.80 -58.61
N LEU A 444 13.77 15.09 -59.90
CA LEU A 444 14.48 14.17 -60.79
C LEU A 444 15.93 13.93 -60.37
N ASN A 445 16.62 14.96 -59.88
CA ASN A 445 17.99 14.81 -59.38
C ASN A 445 18.05 14.04 -58.05
N GLU A 446 17.08 14.25 -57.14
CA GLU A 446 16.96 13.50 -55.87
C GLU A 446 16.68 12.01 -56.12
N VAL A 447 15.84 11.69 -57.09
CA VAL A 447 15.52 10.29 -57.48
C VAL A 447 16.72 9.59 -58.15
N ILE A 448 17.60 10.32 -58.84
CA ILE A 448 18.83 9.74 -59.43
C ILE A 448 19.90 9.50 -58.35
N THR A 449 19.94 10.28 -57.27
CA THR A 449 20.86 10.05 -56.15
C THR A 449 20.46 8.87 -55.27
N ASP A 450 19.17 8.59 -55.11
CA ASP A 450 18.67 7.44 -54.33
C ASP A 450 18.72 6.11 -55.09
N ALA A 451 19.02 6.12 -56.40
CA ALA A 451 19.04 4.94 -57.27
C ALA A 451 20.44 4.35 -57.55
N ARG A 452 21.49 4.76 -56.81
CA ARG A 452 22.76 4.03 -56.78
C ARG A 452 22.77 3.06 -55.59
N PRO A 453 22.76 1.73 -55.82
CA PRO A 453 22.87 0.76 -54.74
C PRO A 453 24.29 0.78 -54.15
N ASP A 454 24.38 0.68 -52.83
CA ASP A 454 25.61 0.51 -52.07
C ASP A 454 26.53 -0.54 -52.70
N GLY A 455 27.78 -0.14 -52.97
CA GLY A 455 28.80 -1.00 -53.54
C GLY A 455 30.21 -0.43 -53.34
N LEU A 456 30.89 -0.99 -52.34
CA LEU A 456 32.35 -1.09 -52.15
C LEU A 456 33.13 0.20 -51.80
N GLY A 457 33.72 0.17 -50.60
CA GLY A 457 34.75 1.12 -50.14
C GLY A 457 34.79 1.23 -48.63
#